data_AF-A0A6G7CDM9-F1
#
_entry.id   AF-A0A6G7CDM9-F1
#
_cell.length_a   1.000
_cell.length_b   1.000
_cell.length_c   1.000
_cell.angle_alpha   90.00
_cell.angle_beta   90.00
_cell.angle_gamma   90.00
#
_symmetry.space_group_name_H-M   'P 1'
#
loop_
_entity.id
_entity.type
_entity.pdbx_description
1 polymer ?
#
loop_
_entity_poly.entity_id
_entity_poly.type
_entity_poly.pdbx_seq_one_letter_code
_entity_poly.pdbx_strand_id
1 'polypeptide(L)'
;MKTINDALEMRNYILKQLEKATNFISDLEKLKKTLNMVVAGGGPTGVEISGMSAEMQMIVFRKDYPEFYQVPLKSLIYLVDGSSKLLSPMSQKVKG
;
A
#
# COMPACT_ATOMS: atom_id res chain seq x y z
N MET A 1 -3.63 12.10 6.24
CA MET A 1 -2.24 12.40 6.64
C MET A 1 -2.01 13.90 6.61
N LYS A 2 -2.09 14.52 7.78
CA LYS A 2 -1.79 15.92 8.02
C LYS A 2 -0.79 16.10 9.17
N THR A 3 -0.61 15.07 10.00
CA THR A 3 0.26 15.10 11.19
C THR A 3 1.20 13.90 11.24
N ILE A 4 2.24 13.98 12.08
CA ILE A 4 3.14 12.84 12.36
C ILE A 4 2.38 11.68 13.01
N ASN A 5 1.39 11.98 13.86
CA ASN A 5 0.56 10.95 14.49
C ASN A 5 -0.23 10.16 13.46
N ASP A 6 -0.78 10.81 12.43
CA ASP A 6 -1.46 10.12 11.33
C ASP A 6 -0.52 9.13 10.63
N ALA A 7 0.75 9.51 10.44
CA ALA A 7 1.74 8.64 9.79
C ALA A 7 2.10 7.43 10.67
N LEU A 8 2.25 7.64 11.98
CA LEU A 8 2.50 6.58 12.95
C LEU A 8 1.31 5.61 13.03
N GLU A 9 0.08 6.13 13.10
CA GLU A 9 -1.13 5.34 13.11
C GLU A 9 -1.28 4.53 11.82
N MET A 10 -1.02 5.14 10.66
CA MET A 10 -1.06 4.46 9.38
C MET A 10 -0.04 3.31 9.33
N ARG A 11 1.20 3.55 9.74
CA ARG A 11 2.24 2.51 9.80
C ARG A 11 1.81 1.35 10.70
N ASN A 12 1.35 1.66 11.92
CA ASN A 12 0.91 0.65 12.89
C ASN A 12 -0.31 -0.13 12.37
N TYR A 13 -1.22 0.53 11.67
CA TYR A 13 -2.38 -0.11 11.05
C TYR A 13 -1.94 -1.10 9.97
N ILE A 14 -1.01 -0.71 9.09
CA ILE A 14 -0.47 -1.58 8.03
C ILE A 14 0.12 -2.85 8.66
N LEU A 15 1.04 -2.70 9.63
CA LEU A 15 1.66 -3.84 10.31
C LEU A 15 0.62 -4.78 10.92
N LYS A 16 -0.40 -4.24 11.58
CA LYS A 16 -1.50 -5.03 12.16
C LYS A 16 -2.32 -5.77 11.10
N GLN A 17 -2.50 -5.21 9.90
CA GLN A 17 -3.16 -5.94 8.80
C GLN A 17 -2.27 -7.06 8.26
N LEU A 18 -0.95 -6.87 8.21
CA LEU A 18 -0.02 -7.93 7.81
C LEU A 18 -0.07 -9.11 8.79
N GLU A 19 -0.01 -8.83 10.09
CA GLU A 19 -0.17 -9.86 11.14
C GLU A 19 -1.50 -10.61 11.02
N LYS A 20 -2.59 -9.91 10.69
CA LYS A 20 -3.88 -10.57 10.45
C LYS A 20 -3.84 -11.44 9.20
N ALA A 21 -3.23 -10.95 8.13
CA ALA A 21 -3.15 -11.63 6.84
C ALA A 21 -2.45 -12.99 6.93
N THR A 22 -1.49 -13.17 7.84
CA THR A 22 -0.81 -14.47 8.03
C THR A 22 -1.79 -15.59 8.41
N ASN A 23 -2.91 -15.26 9.07
CA ASN A 23 -3.95 -16.22 9.42
C ASN A 23 -4.82 -16.67 8.22
N PHE A 24 -4.68 -16.01 7.06
CA PHE A 24 -5.50 -16.25 5.87
C PHE A 24 -4.72 -16.85 4.70
N ILE A 25 -3.51 -17.37 4.91
CA ILE A 25 -2.65 -17.89 3.84
C ILE A 25 -3.32 -19.01 3.02
N SER A 26 -4.15 -19.81 3.67
CA SER A 26 -4.95 -20.87 3.03
C SER A 26 -6.25 -20.39 2.38
N ASP A 27 -6.69 -19.15 2.67
CA ASP A 27 -7.91 -18.53 2.15
C ASP A 27 -7.54 -17.28 1.32
N LEU A 28 -7.25 -17.51 0.04
CA LEU A 28 -6.78 -16.47 -0.87
C LEU A 28 -7.75 -15.30 -1.01
N GLU A 29 -9.05 -15.52 -0.87
CA GLU A 29 -10.05 -14.46 -0.96
C GLU A 29 -10.00 -13.52 0.25
N LYS A 30 -9.91 -14.07 1.46
CA LYS A 30 -9.72 -13.27 2.67
C LYS A 30 -8.36 -12.58 2.66
N LEU A 31 -7.31 -13.29 2.26
CA LEU A 31 -5.96 -12.75 2.19
C LEU A 31 -5.87 -11.54 1.28
N LYS A 32 -6.42 -11.63 0.06
CA LYS A 32 -6.49 -10.49 -0.88
C LYS A 32 -7.23 -9.32 -0.25
N LYS A 33 -8.39 -9.55 0.36
CA LYS A 33 -9.17 -8.48 1.01
C LYS A 33 -8.40 -7.77 2.12
N THR A 34 -7.61 -8.51 2.91
CA THR A 34 -6.82 -7.94 4.01
C THR A 34 -5.60 -7.17 3.51
N LEU A 35 -4.95 -7.66 2.45
CA LEU A 35 -3.71 -7.07 1.94
C LEU A 35 -3.92 -5.93 0.93
N ASN A 36 -5.11 -5.81 0.33
CA ASN A 36 -5.42 -4.74 -0.60
C ASN A 36 -5.53 -3.38 0.12
N MET A 37 -4.59 -2.49 -0.20
CA MET A 37 -4.58 -1.08 0.17
C MET A 37 -5.09 -0.23 -0.99
N VAL A 38 -6.00 0.69 -0.69
CA VAL A 38 -6.47 1.69 -1.65
C VAL A 38 -6.11 3.08 -1.13
N VAL A 39 -5.41 3.85 -1.95
CA VAL A 39 -5.07 5.25 -1.71
C VAL A 39 -5.94 6.09 -2.63
N ALA A 40 -6.82 6.91 -2.05
CA ALA A 40 -7.67 7.83 -2.79
C ALA A 40 -7.00 9.20 -2.93
N GLY A 41 -6.81 9.65 -4.16
CA GLY A 41 -6.19 10.92 -4.52
C GLY A 41 -4.77 10.75 -5.07
N GLY A 42 -4.59 11.10 -6.34
CA GLY A 42 -3.37 11.02 -7.13
C GLY A 42 -2.51 12.29 -7.10
N GLY A 43 -2.73 13.16 -6.12
CA GLY A 43 -1.84 14.29 -5.84
C GLY A 43 -0.50 13.85 -5.22
N PRO A 44 0.42 14.79 -4.94
CA PRO A 44 1.75 14.47 -4.40
C PRO A 44 1.71 13.55 -3.18
N THR A 45 0.86 13.87 -2.20
CA THR A 45 0.72 13.09 -0.98
C THR A 45 0.26 11.65 -1.23
N GLY A 46 -0.72 11.43 -2.12
CA GLY A 46 -1.20 10.07 -2.38
C GLY A 46 -0.21 9.23 -3.17
N VAL A 47 0.54 9.85 -4.09
CA VAL A 47 1.65 9.20 -4.79
C VAL A 47 2.77 8.83 -3.82
N GLU A 48 3.19 9.72 -2.94
CA GLU A 48 4.21 9.44 -1.91
C GLU A 48 3.79 8.31 -0.97
N ILE A 49 2.56 8.34 -0.48
CA ILE A 49 2.01 7.27 0.37
C ILE A 49 2.04 5.92 -0.34
N SER A 50 1.62 5.90 -1.60
CA SER A 50 1.56 4.68 -2.40
C SER A 50 2.97 4.11 -2.61
N GLY A 51 3.94 4.99 -2.91
CA GLY A 51 5.35 4.62 -3.04
C GLY A 51 5.95 4.09 -1.74
N MET A 52 5.76 4.80 -0.63
CA MET A 52 6.25 4.39 0.69
C MET A 52 5.64 3.06 1.13
N SER A 53 4.35 2.84 0.85
CA SER A 53 3.68 1.57 1.12
C SER A 53 4.25 0.44 0.26
N ALA A 54 4.58 0.71 -1.01
CA ALA A 54 5.19 -0.28 -1.90
C ALA A 54 6.60 -0.67 -1.42
N GLU A 55 7.40 0.31 -1.01
CA GLU A 55 8.71 0.09 -0.41
C GLU A 55 8.62 -0.73 0.87
N MET A 56 7.70 -0.36 1.77
CA MET A 56 7.45 -1.10 3.00
C MET A 56 7.08 -2.56 2.72
N GLN A 57 6.19 -2.82 1.76
CA GLN A 57 5.87 -4.20 1.37
C GLN A 57 7.10 -4.94 0.83
N MET A 58 7.90 -4.30 -0.02
CA MET A 58 9.07 -4.95 -0.63
C MET A 58 10.14 -5.33 0.40
N ILE A 59 10.33 -4.50 1.43
CA ILE A 59 11.35 -4.71 2.47
C ILE A 59 10.81 -5.60 3.60
N VAL A 60 9.63 -5.27 4.15
CA VAL A 60 9.08 -5.92 5.35
C VAL A 60 8.54 -7.30 5.04
N PHE A 61 7.82 -7.51 3.92
CA PHE A 61 7.26 -8.85 3.62
C PHE A 61 8.38 -9.87 3.45
N ARG A 62 9.46 -9.45 2.79
CA ARG A 62 10.58 -10.35 2.50
C ARG A 62 11.32 -10.79 3.75
N LYS A 63 11.45 -9.90 4.73
CA LYS A 63 12.25 -10.13 5.92
C LYS A 63 11.43 -10.76 7.04
N ASP A 64 10.25 -10.21 7.31
CA ASP A 64 9.51 -10.49 8.54
C ASP A 64 8.31 -11.43 8.31
N TYR A 65 7.87 -11.64 7.06
CA TYR A 65 6.71 -12.48 6.71
C TYR A 65 6.98 -13.44 5.54
N PRO A 66 7.98 -14.35 5.65
CA PRO A 66 8.37 -15.28 4.58
C PRO A 66 7.24 -16.24 4.13
N GLU A 67 6.22 -16.43 4.95
CA GLU A 67 5.04 -17.23 4.65
C GLU A 67 4.24 -16.71 3.45
N PHE A 68 4.38 -15.43 3.08
CA PHE A 68 3.77 -14.88 1.88
C PHE A 68 4.53 -15.19 0.57
N TYR A 69 5.77 -15.70 0.62
CA TYR A 69 6.58 -15.95 -0.59
C TYR A 69 5.97 -16.98 -1.55
N GLN A 70 5.26 -17.95 -1.00
CA GLN A 70 4.67 -19.06 -1.78
C GLN A 70 3.26 -18.72 -2.27
N VAL A 71 2.72 -17.59 -1.82
CA VAL A 71 1.38 -17.15 -2.17
C VAL A 71 1.46 -16.33 -3.46
N PRO A 72 0.65 -16.65 -4.50
CA PRO A 72 0.61 -15.88 -5.74
C PRO A 72 -0.17 -14.56 -5.54
N LEU A 73 0.34 -13.66 -4.70
CA LEU A 73 -0.25 -12.35 -4.47
C LEU A 73 0.09 -11.43 -5.66
N LYS A 74 -0.95 -10.90 -6.32
CA LYS A 74 -0.81 -9.85 -7.35
C LYS A 74 -1.35 -8.54 -6.79
N SER A 75 -0.51 -7.50 -6.86
CA SER A 75 -0.79 -6.08 -6.60
C SER A 75 -1.66 -5.75 -5.39
N LEU A 76 -1.02 -5.27 -4.33
CA LEU A 76 -1.65 -4.94 -3.05
C LEU A 76 -1.94 -3.45 -2.86
N ILE A 77 -1.55 -2.58 -3.79
CA ILE A 77 -1.69 -1.14 -3.64
C ILE A 77 -2.38 -0.59 -4.89
N TYR A 78 -3.49 0.10 -4.69
CA TYR A 78 -4.26 0.77 -5.72
C TYR A 78 -4.29 2.26 -5.43
N LEU A 79 -3.78 3.07 -6.36
CA LEU A 79 -3.92 4.53 -6.32
C LEU A 79 -5.08 4.92 -7.24
N VAL A 80 -6.12 5.49 -6.66
CA VAL A 80 -7.34 5.89 -7.40
C VAL A 80 -7.46 7.40 -7.38
N ASP A 81 -7.56 8.00 -8.55
CA ASP A 81 -7.78 9.44 -8.70
C ASP A 81 -8.90 9.71 -9.71
N GLY A 82 -9.68 10.77 -9.47
CA GLY A 82 -10.78 11.15 -10.36
C GLY A 82 -10.35 11.97 -11.57
N SER A 83 -9.11 12.45 -11.61
CA SER A 83 -8.57 13.20 -12.73
C SER A 83 -7.97 12.28 -13.80
N SER A 84 -7.74 12.83 -14.99
CA SER A 84 -7.11 12.09 -16.08
C SER A 84 -5.60 11.86 -15.87
N LYS A 85 -4.96 12.50 -14.88
CA LYS A 85 -3.50 12.46 -14.67
C LYS A 85 -3.12 12.63 -13.20
N LEU A 86 -2.22 11.76 -12.74
CA LEU A 86 -1.56 11.94 -11.44
C LEU A 86 -0.69 13.19 -11.43
N LEU A 87 -0.40 13.72 -10.23
CA LEU A 87 0.51 14.84 -10.02
C LEU A 87 0.17 16.06 -10.91
N SER A 88 -1.13 16.33 -11.10
CA SER A 88 -1.63 17.42 -11.92
C SER A 88 -0.95 18.79 -11.70
N PRO A 89 -0.56 19.19 -10.46
CA PRO A 89 0.17 20.43 -10.20
C PRO A 89 1.65 20.45 -10.63
N MET A 90 2.26 19.30 -10.91
CA MET A 90 3.67 19.21 -11.28
C MET A 90 3.92 19.56 -12.76
N SER A 91 5.19 19.74 -13.14
CA SER A 91 5.55 20.00 -14.55
C SER A 91 5.28 18.78 -15.43
N GLN A 92 5.08 18.99 -16.74
CA GLN A 92 4.82 17.91 -17.72
C GLN A 92 5.84 16.77 -17.65
N LYS A 93 7.10 17.05 -17.30
CA LYS A 93 8.18 16.06 -17.22
C LYS A 93 7.99 15.04 -16.08
N VAL A 94 7.22 15.38 -15.06
CA VAL A 94 7.00 14.55 -13.85
C VAL A 94 5.62 13.89 -13.87
N LYS A 95 4.74 14.23 -14.82
CA LYS A 95 3.43 13.60 -14.98
C LYS A 95 3.63 12.23 -15.62
N GLY A 96 3.40 11.17 -14.83
CA GLY A 96 3.35 9.79 -15.30
C GLY A 96 2.17 9.52 -16.23
#